data_AF-A0AAD7E1R1-F1
#
_entry.id   AF-A0AAD7E1R1-F1
#
_cell.length_a   1.000
_cell.length_b   1.000
_cell.length_c   1.000
_cell.angle_alpha   90.00
_cell.angle_beta   90.00
_cell.angle_gamma   90.00
#
_symmetry.space_group_name_H-M   'P 1'
#
loop_
_entity.id
_entity.type
_entity.pdbx_description
1 polymer ?
#
loop_
_entity_poly.entity_id
_entity_poly.type
_entity_poly.pdbx_seq_one_letter_code
_entity_poly.pdbx_strand_id
1 'polypeptide(L)'
;MLWSSLLVLALAATSAAAAATSSPSLDQHAQQLLSDRLFQTNLRGPRWTGNDNQNTLTSLVATSMQIAGLTVQVLNTTFTRWDPRWWSLSLKLTDGTTMALPTTGYWPYSGDSGLQGITAPVHDAGTYAIFPNQTADSASLDLEGLAPGGNILFFDNPSPTRNYSEPGYGLLGCAIPQPHVGS
;
A
#
# COMPACT_ATOMS: atom_id res chain seq x y z
N MET A 1 -11.79 -73.49 6.30
CA MET A 1 -11.88 -72.65 7.51
C MET A 1 -10.47 -72.17 7.81
N LEU A 2 -10.08 -71.02 7.27
CA LEU A 2 -10.21 -69.67 7.84
C LEU A 2 -8.93 -69.30 8.63
N TRP A 3 -8.29 -68.23 8.15
CA TRP A 3 -7.30 -67.37 8.83
C TRP A 3 -5.83 -67.62 8.49
N SER A 4 -5.36 -67.08 7.35
CA SER A 4 -3.92 -66.83 7.14
C SER A 4 -3.64 -65.62 6.23
N SER A 5 -4.55 -64.65 6.13
CA SER A 5 -4.46 -63.56 5.12
C SER A 5 -4.41 -62.14 5.70
N LEU A 6 -4.00 -61.95 6.96
CA LEU A 6 -4.07 -60.64 7.62
C LEU A 6 -2.74 -60.09 8.14
N LEU A 7 -1.59 -60.61 7.69
CA LEU A 7 -0.27 -60.13 8.16
C LEU A 7 0.64 -59.51 7.10
N VAL A 8 0.13 -59.24 5.88
CA VAL A 8 0.92 -58.57 4.82
C VAL A 8 0.38 -57.17 4.48
N LEU A 9 -0.78 -56.77 5.00
CA LEU A 9 -1.36 -55.45 4.74
C LEU A 9 -1.09 -54.39 5.83
N ALA A 10 -0.16 -54.63 6.75
CA ALA A 10 0.21 -53.66 7.80
C ALA A 10 1.60 -53.03 7.60
N LEU A 11 2.36 -53.42 6.57
CA LEU A 11 3.72 -52.94 6.34
C LEU A 11 3.89 -52.08 5.08
N ALA A 12 2.77 -51.68 4.44
CA ALA A 12 2.76 -50.81 3.26
C ALA A 12 2.09 -49.45 3.49
N ALA A 13 1.69 -49.15 4.73
CA ALA A 13 0.93 -47.94 5.08
C ALA A 13 1.65 -47.00 6.06
N THR A 14 2.96 -47.16 6.29
CA THR A 14 3.73 -46.35 7.25
C THR A 14 4.92 -45.61 6.64
N SER A 15 5.18 -45.71 5.34
CA SER A 15 6.22 -44.91 4.66
C SER A 15 5.72 -43.58 4.07
N ALA A 16 4.42 -43.28 4.17
CA ALA A 16 3.84 -42.02 3.67
C ALA A 16 3.75 -40.90 4.73
N ALA A 17 4.29 -41.11 5.93
CA ALA A 17 4.15 -40.18 7.06
C ALA A 17 5.52 -39.78 7.64
N ALA A 18 6.43 -39.33 6.78
CA ALA A 18 7.63 -38.60 7.22
C ALA A 18 8.22 -37.72 6.12
N ALA A 19 7.39 -37.10 5.26
CA ALA A 19 7.80 -35.85 4.65
C ALA A 19 7.63 -34.77 5.74
N ALA A 20 8.56 -34.74 6.70
CA ALA A 20 8.72 -33.58 7.54
C ALA A 20 8.86 -32.40 6.57
N THR A 21 7.92 -31.47 6.65
CA THR A 21 8.02 -30.14 6.04
C THR A 21 9.14 -29.39 6.76
N SER A 22 10.38 -29.87 6.61
CA SER A 22 11.55 -29.06 6.86
C SER A 22 11.51 -27.98 5.79
N SER A 23 11.03 -26.79 6.18
CA SER A 23 11.32 -25.60 5.40
C SER A 23 12.82 -25.62 5.12
N PRO A 24 13.25 -25.57 3.85
CA PRO A 24 14.67 -25.60 3.54
C PRO A 24 15.34 -24.46 4.30
N SER A 25 16.19 -24.79 5.26
CA SER A 25 17.00 -23.79 5.95
C SER A 25 18.13 -23.42 5.02
N LEU A 26 18.32 -22.12 4.81
CA LEU A 26 19.47 -21.62 4.08
C LEU A 26 20.72 -21.94 4.90
N ASP A 27 21.75 -22.50 4.28
CA ASP A 27 23.06 -22.58 4.90
C ASP A 27 23.66 -21.18 5.09
N GLN A 28 24.76 -21.08 5.84
CA GLN A 28 25.39 -19.79 6.14
C GLN A 28 25.74 -19.00 4.87
N HIS A 29 26.21 -19.68 3.83
CA HIS A 29 26.59 -19.04 2.57
C HIS A 29 25.36 -18.48 1.83
N ALA A 30 24.27 -19.24 1.77
CA ALA A 30 23.02 -18.83 1.17
C ALA A 30 22.34 -17.70 1.95
N GLN A 31 22.45 -17.68 3.29
CA GLN A 31 22.00 -16.56 4.12
C GLN A 31 22.79 -15.29 3.81
N GLN A 32 24.12 -15.37 3.71
CA GLN A 32 24.95 -14.23 3.34
C GLN A 32 24.60 -13.71 1.95
N LEU A 33 24.48 -14.60 0.96
CA LEU A 33 24.09 -14.24 -0.41
C LEU A 33 22.73 -13.54 -0.45
N LEU A 34 21.75 -14.01 0.34
CA LEU A 34 20.45 -13.36 0.45
C LEU A 34 20.57 -11.95 1.05
N SER A 35 21.33 -11.81 2.14
CA SER A 35 21.59 -10.52 2.78
C SER A 35 22.24 -9.52 1.82
N ASP A 36 23.28 -9.95 1.10
CA ASP A 36 23.99 -9.13 0.13
C ASP A 36 23.07 -8.70 -1.01
N ARG A 37 22.23 -9.60 -1.53
CA ARG A 37 21.23 -9.28 -2.56
C ARG A 37 20.20 -8.27 -2.05
N LEU A 38 19.68 -8.45 -0.84
CA LEU A 38 18.75 -7.49 -0.24
C LEU A 38 19.39 -6.12 -0.10
N PHE A 39 20.63 -6.05 0.40
CA PHE A 39 21.39 -4.82 0.53
C PHE A 39 21.61 -4.14 -0.83
N GLN A 40 22.07 -4.88 -1.84
CA GLN A 40 22.25 -4.37 -3.21
C GLN A 40 20.94 -3.84 -3.81
N THR A 41 19.81 -4.51 -3.57
CA THR A 41 18.52 -4.01 -4.06
C THR A 41 18.08 -2.72 -3.36
N ASN A 42 18.44 -2.53 -2.10
CA ASN A 42 18.12 -1.32 -1.34
C ASN A 42 19.01 -0.13 -1.72
N LEU A 43 20.28 -0.36 -2.10
CA LEU A 43 21.20 0.70 -2.53
C LEU A 43 20.73 1.46 -3.77
N ARG A 44 19.85 0.87 -4.59
CA ARG A 44 19.30 1.53 -5.78
C ARG A 44 18.26 2.61 -5.43
N GLY A 45 17.75 2.62 -4.21
CA GLY A 45 16.69 3.52 -3.76
C GLY A 45 15.29 2.95 -3.96
N PRO A 46 14.24 3.80 -3.84
CA PRO A 46 12.85 3.36 -3.91
C PRO A 46 12.51 2.65 -5.22
N ARG A 47 11.70 1.59 -5.10
CA ARG A 47 11.21 0.75 -6.22
C ARG A 47 9.74 1.05 -6.48
N TRP A 48 9.46 2.29 -6.83
CA TRP A 48 8.12 2.69 -7.18
C TRP A 48 7.68 2.02 -8.48
N THR A 49 6.41 1.60 -8.55
CA THR A 49 5.91 0.92 -9.75
C THR A 49 6.11 1.77 -10.99
N GLY A 50 6.72 1.17 -12.01
CA GLY A 50 7.07 1.80 -13.28
C GLY A 50 8.41 2.53 -13.31
N ASN A 51 9.09 2.72 -12.17
CA ASN A 51 10.39 3.40 -12.15
C ASN A 51 11.55 2.46 -12.56
N ASP A 52 12.68 3.04 -12.98
CA ASP A 52 13.85 2.30 -13.48
C ASP A 52 14.39 1.27 -12.47
N ASN A 53 14.30 1.58 -11.18
CA ASN A 53 14.74 0.68 -10.11
C ASN A 53 13.87 -0.58 -10.02
N GLN A 54 12.54 -0.41 -10.12
CA GLN A 54 11.61 -1.53 -10.17
C GLN A 54 11.81 -2.36 -11.45
N ASN A 55 11.94 -1.71 -12.61
CA ASN A 55 12.21 -2.41 -13.88
C ASN A 55 13.52 -3.20 -13.87
N THR A 56 14.57 -2.63 -13.28
CA THR A 56 15.86 -3.33 -13.12
C THR A 56 15.72 -4.54 -12.20
N LEU A 57 15.01 -4.40 -11.07
CA LEU A 57 14.77 -5.52 -10.17
C LEU A 57 14.00 -6.64 -10.87
N THR A 58 12.94 -6.31 -11.59
CA THR A 58 12.16 -7.29 -12.37
C THR A 58 13.05 -8.05 -13.35
N SER A 59 13.94 -7.34 -14.05
CA SER A 59 14.90 -7.94 -14.98
C SER A 59 15.89 -8.87 -14.27
N LEU A 60 16.47 -8.44 -13.13
CA LEU A 60 17.40 -9.25 -12.34
C LEU A 60 16.75 -10.53 -11.80
N VAL A 61 15.51 -10.45 -11.33
CA VAL A 61 14.75 -11.61 -10.85
C VAL A 61 14.45 -12.56 -12.00
N ALA A 62 13.97 -12.04 -13.13
CA ALA A 62 13.68 -12.85 -14.32
C ALA A 62 14.93 -13.59 -14.81
N THR A 63 16.07 -12.90 -14.92
CA THR A 63 17.36 -13.51 -15.30
C THR A 63 17.81 -14.56 -14.27
N SER A 64 17.67 -14.28 -12.97
CA SER A 64 18.05 -15.25 -11.92
C SER A 64 17.21 -16.52 -11.98
N MET A 65 15.91 -16.40 -12.26
CA MET A 65 15.01 -17.54 -12.45
C MET A 65 15.37 -18.34 -13.70
N GLN A 66 15.70 -17.67 -14.81
CA GLN A 66 16.17 -18.34 -16.03
C GLN A 66 17.49 -19.10 -15.79
N ILE A 67 18.45 -18.50 -15.08
CA ILE A 67 19.71 -19.16 -14.69
C ILE A 67 19.43 -20.41 -13.83
N ALA A 68 18.38 -20.38 -13.01
CA ALA A 68 17.93 -21.52 -12.21
C ALA A 68 17.18 -22.59 -13.03
N GLY A 69 17.08 -22.43 -14.36
CA GLY A 69 16.43 -23.39 -15.26
C GLY A 69 14.91 -23.23 -15.37
N LEU A 70 14.35 -22.11 -14.92
CA LEU A 70 12.92 -21.84 -15.02
C LEU A 70 12.56 -21.17 -16.35
N THR A 71 11.42 -21.55 -16.91
CA THR A 71 10.77 -20.77 -17.97
C THR A 71 10.09 -19.55 -17.35
N VAL A 72 10.49 -18.35 -17.78
CA VAL A 72 10.01 -17.09 -17.20
C VAL A 72 9.23 -16.30 -18.23
N GLN A 73 8.07 -15.79 -17.82
CA GLN A 73 7.29 -14.81 -18.56
C GLN A 73 7.19 -13.52 -17.75
N VAL A 74 7.51 -12.38 -18.37
CA VAL A 74 7.32 -11.06 -17.78
C VAL A 74 6.04 -10.47 -18.38
N LEU A 75 5.09 -10.14 -17.51
CA LEU A 75 3.83 -9.50 -17.90
C LEU A 75 3.97 -7.99 -17.77
N ASN A 76 3.73 -7.27 -18.87
CA ASN A 76 3.76 -5.82 -18.89
C ASN A 76 2.33 -5.29 -18.76
N THR A 77 2.12 -4.41 -17.79
CA THR A 77 0.84 -3.75 -17.55
C THR A 77 1.03 -2.24 -17.54
N THR A 78 0.16 -1.54 -18.26
CA THR A 78 0.12 -0.07 -18.26
C THR A 78 -1.05 0.41 -17.41
N PHE A 79 -0.80 1.35 -16.51
CA PHE A 79 -1.84 2.01 -15.73
C PHE A 79 -1.43 3.46 -15.46
N THR A 80 -2.41 4.33 -15.29
CA THR A 80 -2.17 5.71 -14.87
C THR A 80 -1.79 5.70 -13.40
N ARG A 81 -0.57 6.11 -13.10
CA ARG A 81 -0.08 6.22 -11.73
C ARG A 81 -0.16 7.66 -11.26
N TRP A 82 -0.65 7.83 -10.05
CA TRP A 82 -0.59 9.11 -9.37
C TRP A 82 0.88 9.43 -8.99
N ASP A 83 1.41 10.50 -9.58
CA ASP A 83 2.79 10.96 -9.41
C ASP A 83 2.80 12.43 -8.95
N PRO A 84 2.73 12.67 -7.64
CA PRO A 84 2.70 14.01 -7.07
C PRO A 84 4.09 14.65 -7.12
N ARG A 85 4.16 15.84 -7.71
CA ARG A 85 5.44 16.50 -8.01
C ARG A 85 5.86 17.53 -6.97
N TRP A 86 4.89 18.16 -6.32
CA TRP A 86 5.11 19.25 -5.39
C TRP A 86 3.95 19.33 -4.40
N TRP A 87 4.23 19.87 -3.22
CA TRP A 87 3.24 20.14 -2.19
C TRP A 87 3.72 21.30 -1.34
N SER A 88 2.77 22.02 -0.75
CA SER A 88 3.04 23.05 0.24
C SER A 88 1.81 23.24 1.09
N LEU A 89 2.01 23.58 2.36
CA LEU A 89 0.94 23.98 3.25
C LEU A 89 1.39 25.20 4.05
N SER A 90 0.51 26.17 4.19
CA SER A 90 0.75 27.39 4.97
C SER A 90 -0.51 27.82 5.69
N LEU A 91 -0.36 28.40 6.88
CA LEU A 91 -1.44 29.05 7.60
C LEU A 91 -1.29 30.56 7.49
N LYS A 92 -2.41 31.22 7.20
CA LYS A 92 -2.57 32.66 7.38
C LYS A 92 -3.33 32.88 8.68
N LEU A 93 -2.64 33.43 9.67
CA LEU A 93 -3.20 33.73 10.98
C LEU A 93 -4.10 34.96 10.93
N THR A 94 -4.94 35.13 11.95
CA THR A 94 -5.88 36.26 12.05
C THR A 94 -5.19 37.61 12.19
N ASP A 95 -3.95 37.64 12.69
CA ASP A 95 -3.10 38.82 12.77
C ASP A 95 -2.42 39.19 11.43
N GLY A 96 -2.67 38.40 10.37
CA GLY A 96 -2.11 38.60 9.04
C GLY A 96 -0.78 37.90 8.79
N THR A 97 -0.17 37.29 9.82
CA THR A 97 1.06 36.52 9.68
C THR A 97 0.83 35.29 8.82
N THR A 98 1.78 34.98 7.93
CA THR A 98 1.77 33.73 7.16
C THR A 98 2.93 32.85 7.62
N MET A 99 2.62 31.60 7.97
CA MET A 99 3.62 30.61 8.37
C MET A 99 3.53 29.36 7.50
N ALA A 100 4.67 28.84 7.07
CA ALA A 100 4.74 27.54 6.44
C ALA A 100 4.52 26.43 7.48
N LEU A 101 3.75 25.42 7.13
CA LEU A 101 3.57 24.23 7.96
C LEU A 101 4.50 23.11 7.48
N PRO A 102 5.30 22.50 8.38
CA PRO A 102 6.05 21.32 8.01
C PRO A 102 5.08 20.18 7.73
N THR A 103 5.08 19.68 6.50
CA THR A 103 4.30 18.51 6.09
C THR A 103 5.23 17.39 5.66
N THR A 104 4.90 16.17 6.08
CA THR A 104 5.67 14.97 5.76
C THR A 104 5.39 14.43 4.35
N GLY A 105 4.36 14.97 3.69
CA GLY A 105 3.98 14.63 2.31
C GLY A 105 2.50 14.85 2.07
N TYR A 106 2.02 14.24 1.00
CA TYR A 106 0.62 14.20 0.56
C TYR A 106 -0.02 12.85 0.88
N TRP A 107 -1.35 12.79 0.86
CA TRP A 107 -2.08 11.53 0.93
C TRP A 107 -2.08 10.85 -0.45
N PRO A 108 -1.77 9.54 -0.58
CA PRO A 108 -1.82 8.84 -1.86
C PRO A 108 -3.15 9.05 -2.61
N TYR A 109 -3.06 9.43 -3.88
CA TYR A 109 -4.22 9.73 -4.74
C TYR A 109 -5.06 10.93 -4.27
N SER A 110 -4.50 11.84 -3.45
CA SER A 110 -5.13 13.13 -3.21
C SER A 110 -5.33 13.90 -4.51
N GLY A 111 -6.42 14.65 -4.62
CA GLY A 111 -6.71 15.47 -5.79
C GLY A 111 -5.68 16.58 -6.00
N ASP A 112 -5.63 17.11 -7.23
CA ASP A 112 -4.83 18.28 -7.60
C ASP A 112 -5.52 19.57 -7.15
N SER A 113 -4.80 20.45 -6.45
CA SER A 113 -5.28 21.78 -6.03
C SER A 113 -5.02 22.87 -7.09
N GLY A 114 -4.42 22.50 -8.23
CA GLY A 114 -4.01 23.38 -9.31
C GLY A 114 -2.79 24.22 -8.95
N LEU A 115 -2.13 24.80 -9.96
CA LEU A 115 -0.89 25.58 -9.76
C LEU A 115 -1.05 26.79 -8.81
N GLN A 116 -2.26 27.33 -8.67
CA GLN A 116 -2.55 28.44 -7.77
C GLN A 116 -2.77 27.99 -6.31
N GLY A 117 -2.91 26.68 -6.10
CA GLY A 117 -3.35 26.11 -4.83
C GLY A 117 -4.79 26.52 -4.47
N ILE A 118 -5.21 26.08 -3.28
CA ILE A 118 -6.49 26.45 -2.69
C ILE A 118 -6.21 27.19 -1.39
N THR A 119 -6.85 28.35 -1.23
CA THR A 119 -6.87 29.10 0.03
C THR A 119 -8.31 29.25 0.47
N ALA A 120 -8.63 28.75 1.66
CA ALA A 120 -9.93 28.88 2.27
C ALA A 120 -9.79 28.88 3.81
N PRO A 121 -10.82 29.29 4.56
CA PRO A 121 -10.84 29.12 6.01
C PRO A 121 -10.62 27.66 6.40
N VAL A 122 -9.87 27.44 7.49
CA VAL A 122 -9.69 26.12 8.08
C VAL A 122 -10.84 25.86 9.04
N HIS A 123 -11.45 24.67 8.95
CA HIS A 123 -12.47 24.19 9.87
C HIS A 123 -11.98 22.90 10.52
N ASP A 124 -11.92 22.87 11.85
CA ASP A 124 -11.63 21.66 12.60
C ASP A 124 -12.90 20.82 12.72
N ALA A 125 -12.91 19.68 12.06
CA ALA A 125 -14.04 18.77 12.02
C ALA A 125 -13.93 17.64 13.06
N GLY A 126 -12.91 17.66 13.93
CA GLY A 126 -12.74 16.67 15.00
C GLY A 126 -12.20 15.32 14.51
N THR A 127 -12.63 14.22 15.13
CA THR A 127 -12.11 12.88 14.85
C THR A 127 -13.05 12.09 13.96
N TYR A 128 -12.53 11.57 12.84
CA TYR A 128 -13.26 10.69 11.94
C TYR A 128 -13.51 9.33 12.61
N ALA A 129 -14.77 8.95 12.79
CA ALA A 129 -15.15 7.68 13.39
C ALA A 129 -15.31 6.57 12.36
N ILE A 130 -15.24 5.34 12.87
CA ILE A 130 -15.49 4.11 12.12
C ILE A 130 -16.48 3.29 12.94
N PHE A 131 -17.53 2.80 12.30
CA PHE A 131 -18.50 1.90 12.92
C PHE A 131 -17.86 0.56 13.33
N PRO A 132 -18.46 -0.21 14.26
CA PRO A 132 -17.92 -1.52 14.65
C PRO A 132 -17.78 -2.53 13.51
N ASN A 133 -18.58 -2.39 12.44
CA ASN A 133 -18.50 -3.18 11.21
C ASN A 133 -17.38 -2.73 10.25
N GLN A 134 -16.54 -1.78 10.68
CA GLN A 134 -15.41 -1.21 9.95
C GLN A 134 -15.78 -0.29 8.78
N THR A 135 -17.04 0.13 8.63
CA THR A 135 -17.42 1.14 7.63
C THR A 135 -17.23 2.56 8.16
N ALA A 136 -16.94 3.49 7.25
CA ALA A 136 -16.81 4.91 7.52
C ALA A 136 -18.06 5.52 8.18
N ASP A 137 -17.87 6.36 9.20
CA ASP A 137 -18.92 7.16 9.83
C ASP A 137 -18.66 8.65 9.59
N SER A 138 -19.04 9.15 8.42
CA SER A 138 -18.86 10.56 8.06
C SER A 138 -19.67 11.53 8.92
N ALA A 139 -20.68 11.06 9.66
CA ALA A 139 -21.50 11.90 10.55
C ALA A 139 -20.78 12.26 11.86
N SER A 140 -19.65 11.62 12.14
CA SER A 140 -18.80 11.95 13.29
C SER A 140 -18.04 13.27 13.14
N LEU A 141 -17.92 13.79 11.92
CA LEU A 141 -17.26 15.05 11.65
C LEU A 141 -18.20 16.22 11.97
N ASP A 142 -17.67 17.23 12.65
CA ASP A 142 -18.36 18.51 12.80
C ASP A 142 -18.28 19.27 11.48
N LEU A 143 -19.42 19.36 10.78
CA LEU A 143 -19.58 20.08 9.52
C LEU A 143 -20.57 21.25 9.67
N GLU A 144 -20.83 21.69 10.90
CA GLU A 144 -21.66 22.86 11.14
C GLU A 144 -20.86 24.17 10.95
N GLY A 145 -21.56 25.26 10.62
CA GLY A 145 -20.94 26.60 10.55
C GLY A 145 -19.95 26.82 9.41
N LEU A 146 -19.91 25.93 8.42
CA LEU A 146 -19.01 26.04 7.26
C LEU A 146 -19.21 27.35 6.49
N ALA A 147 -18.10 27.99 6.13
CA ALA A 147 -18.12 29.18 5.29
C ALA A 147 -18.77 28.91 3.91
N PRO A 148 -19.63 29.82 3.38
CA PRO A 148 -20.32 29.63 2.10
C PRO A 148 -19.40 29.47 0.87
N GLY A 149 -18.15 29.93 0.97
CA GLY A 149 -17.14 29.85 -0.09
C GLY A 149 -16.30 28.58 -0.07
N GLY A 150 -16.61 27.62 0.82
CA GLY A 150 -15.82 26.42 1.04
C GLY A 150 -14.82 26.56 2.19
N ASN A 151 -14.36 25.42 2.70
CA ASN A 151 -13.43 25.33 3.83
C ASN A 151 -12.38 24.25 3.53
N ILE A 152 -11.21 24.41 4.12
CA ILE A 152 -10.23 23.33 4.26
C ILE A 152 -10.56 22.61 5.56
N LEU A 153 -10.95 21.34 5.47
CA LEU A 153 -11.25 20.53 6.66
C LEU A 153 -9.95 19.98 7.25
N PHE A 154 -9.77 20.18 8.55
CA PHE A 154 -8.77 19.53 9.37
C PHE A 154 -9.48 18.52 10.27
N PHE A 155 -9.03 17.27 10.30
CA PHE A 155 -9.65 16.23 11.14
C PHE A 155 -8.64 15.14 11.47
N ASP A 156 -8.85 14.48 12.61
CA ASP A 156 -8.06 13.33 13.03
C ASP A 156 -8.57 12.07 12.34
N ASN A 157 -7.69 11.43 11.56
CA ASN A 157 -7.98 10.12 10.97
C ASN A 157 -7.38 9.01 11.86
N PRO A 158 -8.21 8.15 12.49
CA PRO A 158 -7.72 7.10 13.39
C PRO A 158 -6.98 5.96 12.68
N SER A 159 -6.90 5.94 11.34
CA SER A 159 -6.14 4.91 10.63
C SER A 159 -5.23 5.46 9.51
N PRO A 160 -3.90 5.31 9.62
CA PRO A 160 -3.00 5.61 8.52
C PRO A 160 -2.99 4.52 7.43
N THR A 161 -3.62 3.35 7.64
CA THR A 161 -3.46 2.18 6.75
C THR A 161 -4.76 1.63 6.15
N ARG A 162 -5.94 2.14 6.50
CA ARG A 162 -7.23 1.58 6.04
C ARG A 162 -7.91 2.34 4.90
N ASN A 163 -7.31 3.44 4.42
CA ASN A 163 -7.84 4.26 3.33
C ASN A 163 -7.29 3.89 1.94
N TYR A 164 -6.78 2.67 1.77
CA TYR A 164 -6.42 2.19 0.44
C TYR A 164 -7.66 1.67 -0.28
N SER A 165 -8.37 2.57 -0.97
CA SER A 165 -9.07 2.24 -2.22
C SER A 165 -10.02 1.02 -2.18
N GLU A 166 -10.72 0.78 -1.07
CA GLU A 166 -11.82 -0.19 -1.07
C GLU A 166 -13.03 0.41 -1.80
N PRO A 167 -13.80 -0.41 -2.55
CA PRO A 167 -15.04 0.04 -3.17
C PRO A 167 -16.00 0.60 -2.11
N GLY A 168 -16.39 1.87 -2.24
CA GLY A 168 -17.32 2.55 -1.34
C GLY A 168 -16.72 3.63 -0.44
N TYR A 169 -15.39 3.81 -0.44
CA TYR A 169 -14.76 4.95 0.23
C TYR A 169 -14.74 6.17 -0.69
N GLY A 170 -15.29 7.29 -0.20
CA GLY A 170 -15.18 8.59 -0.83
C GLY A 170 -13.85 9.24 -0.46
N LEU A 171 -13.09 9.72 -1.44
CA LEU A 171 -11.89 10.50 -1.17
C LEU A 171 -12.33 11.85 -0.59
N LEU A 172 -12.04 12.09 0.69
CA LEU A 172 -12.20 13.42 1.28
C LEU A 172 -11.06 14.31 0.77
N GLY A 173 -11.39 15.42 0.11
CA GLY A 173 -10.40 16.44 -0.27
C GLY A 173 -10.10 16.61 -1.77
N CYS A 174 -10.91 16.10 -2.69
CA CYS A 174 -10.85 16.51 -4.09
C CYS A 174 -11.96 17.52 -4.42
N ALA A 175 -11.59 18.64 -5.06
CA ALA A 175 -12.52 19.66 -5.56
C ALA A 175 -13.41 19.15 -6.73
N ILE A 176 -13.21 17.90 -7.16
CA ILE A 176 -13.95 17.25 -8.23
C ILE A 176 -14.23 15.80 -7.78
N PRO A 177 -15.50 15.35 -7.74
CA PRO A 177 -15.81 13.93 -7.63
C PRO A 177 -15.19 13.23 -8.84
N GLN A 178 -14.10 12.48 -8.64
CA GLN A 178 -13.64 11.57 -9.67
C GLN A 178 -14.54 10.33 -9.60
N PRO A 179 -15.26 9.96 -10.67
CA PRO A 179 -15.95 8.69 -10.69
C PRO A 179 -14.91 7.59 -10.48
N HIS A 180 -15.18 6.69 -9.53
CA HIS A 180 -14.49 5.40 -9.43
C HIS A 180 -14.77 4.65 -10.74
N VAL A 181 -13.88 4.79 -11.72
CA VAL A 181 -13.89 3.92 -12.89
C VAL A 181 -13.20 2.64 -12.45
N GLY A 182 -14.00 1.67 -12.00
CA GLY A 182 -13.55 0.31 -11.83
C GLY A 182 -13.04 -0.22 -13.17
N SER A 183 -11.82 -0.73 -13.16
CA SER A 183 -11.28 -1.64 -14.17
C SER A 183 -10.44 -2.68 -13.47
#